data_AF-A0A0Q6QNP4-F1
#
_entry.id   AF-A0A0Q6QNP4-F1
#
_cell.length_a   1.000
_cell.length_b   1.000
_cell.length_c   1.000
_cell.angle_alpha   90.00
_cell.angle_beta   90.00
_cell.angle_gamma   90.00
#
_symmetry.space_group_name_H-M   'P 1'
#
loop_
_entity.id
_entity.type
_entity.pdbx_description
1 polymer ?
#
loop_
_entity_poly.entity_id
_entity_poly.type
_entity_poly.pdbx_seq_one_letter_code
_entity_poly.pdbx_strand_id
1 'polypeptide(L)'
;MDGTGELFAAFASIMEREFDTLIITYPPNIPLSYTALESLVRESLPTDRPFVLLGESFSGPIAISLSARQLPRQVGLVLCSTFARNPRPIFSHLSFLLGALPASGCA
;
A
#
# COMPACT_ATOMS: atom_id res chain seq x y z
N MET A 1 -3.88 12.38 -4.20
CA MET A 1 -4.60 11.15 -4.61
C MET A 1 -5.97 11.26 -4.01
N ASP A 2 -7.03 11.01 -4.78
CA ASP A 2 -8.40 11.17 -4.30
C ASP A 2 -8.82 10.07 -3.30
N GLY A 3 -8.11 8.94 -3.27
CA GLY A 3 -8.40 7.82 -2.36
C GLY A 3 -9.73 7.14 -2.66
N THR A 4 -10.34 7.40 -3.81
CA THR A 4 -11.71 6.97 -4.16
C THR A 4 -11.75 5.61 -4.85
N GLY A 5 -10.65 5.20 -5.48
CA GLY A 5 -10.60 3.99 -6.31
C GLY A 5 -11.17 4.15 -7.72
N GLU A 6 -11.64 5.34 -8.12
CA GLU A 6 -12.21 5.56 -9.47
C GLU A 6 -11.17 5.38 -10.59
N LEU A 7 -9.94 5.85 -10.38
CA LEU A 7 -8.81 5.59 -11.30
C LEU A 7 -8.46 4.10 -11.40
N PHE A 8 -8.80 3.32 -10.37
CA PHE A 8 -8.52 1.90 -10.30
C PHE A 8 -9.64 1.05 -10.90
N ALA A 9 -10.89 1.51 -10.87
CA ALA A 9 -12.06 0.72 -11.29
C ALA A 9 -11.96 0.19 -12.72
N ALA A 10 -11.52 1.02 -13.68
CA ALA A 10 -11.34 0.58 -15.06
C ALA A 10 -10.24 -0.48 -15.18
N PHE A 11 -9.09 -0.27 -14.53
CA PHE A 11 -7.98 -1.24 -14.52
C PHE A 11 -8.39 -2.55 -13.83
N ALA A 12 -9.02 -2.49 -12.67
CA ALA A 12 -9.54 -3.64 -11.94
C ALA A 12 -10.53 -4.45 -12.78
N SER A 13 -11.45 -3.78 -13.48
CA SER A 13 -12.42 -4.46 -14.35
C SER A 13 -11.77 -5.24 -15.49
N ILE A 14 -10.61 -4.77 -16.00
CA ILE A 14 -9.85 -5.48 -17.02
C ILE A 14 -9.12 -6.66 -16.39
N MET A 15 -8.48 -6.45 -15.23
CA MET A 15 -7.79 -7.50 -14.49
C MET A 15 -8.72 -8.65 -14.09
N GLU A 16 -9.93 -8.36 -13.61
CA GLU A 16 -10.94 -9.36 -13.23
C GLU A 16 -11.37 -10.27 -14.39
N ARG A 17 -11.18 -9.84 -15.65
CA ARG A 17 -11.50 -10.68 -16.82
C ARG A 17 -10.45 -11.75 -17.10
N GLU A 18 -9.22 -11.51 -16.68
CA GLU A 18 -8.07 -12.40 -16.96
C GLU A 18 -7.52 -13.08 -15.70
N PHE A 19 -7.74 -12.49 -14.53
CA PHE A 19 -7.19 -12.92 -13.24
C PHE A 19 -8.27 -12.90 -12.16
N ASP A 20 -8.18 -13.87 -11.23
CA ASP A 20 -8.89 -13.80 -9.96
C ASP A 20 -8.31 -12.65 -9.12
N THR A 21 -8.95 -11.49 -9.21
CA THR A 21 -8.44 -10.22 -8.70
C THR A 21 -9.04 -9.93 -7.33
N LEU A 22 -8.17 -9.75 -6.33
CA LEU A 22 -8.54 -9.32 -4.98
C LEU A 22 -8.17 -7.84 -4.78
N ILE A 23 -9.17 -7.00 -4.54
CA ILE A 23 -8.99 -5.57 -4.23
C ILE A 23 -9.03 -5.38 -2.72
N ILE A 24 -8.01 -4.74 -2.15
CA ILE A 24 -7.93 -4.44 -0.72
C ILE A 24 -8.15 -2.93 -0.52
N THR A 25 -9.27 -2.57 0.10
CA THR A 25 -9.64 -1.18 0.38
C THR A 25 -9.25 -0.78 1.79
N TYR A 26 -8.60 0.38 1.95
CA TYR A 26 -8.28 0.92 3.27
C TYR A 26 -9.47 1.70 3.85
N PRO A 27 -9.70 1.64 5.17
CA PRO A 27 -10.76 2.42 5.82
C PRO A 27 -10.52 3.93 5.65
N PRO A 28 -11.43 4.68 4.99
CA PRO A 28 -11.19 6.09 4.66
C PRO A 28 -11.29 7.04 5.86
N ASN A 29 -12.02 6.63 6.91
CA ASN A 29 -12.34 7.49 8.06
C ASN A 29 -11.53 7.14 9.32
N ILE A 30 -10.56 6.23 9.21
CA ILE A 30 -9.76 5.77 10.35
C ILE A 30 -8.29 6.04 10.04
N PRO A 31 -7.61 6.93 10.80
CA PRO A 31 -6.18 7.11 10.64
C PRO A 31 -5.47 5.83 11.12
N LEU A 32 -4.85 5.11 10.18
CA LEU A 32 -4.09 3.90 10.47
C LEU A 32 -2.60 4.16 10.30
N SER A 33 -1.79 3.58 11.19
CA SER A 33 -0.35 3.51 10.98
C SER A 33 -0.02 2.62 9.79
N TYR A 34 1.18 2.79 9.21
CA TYR A 34 1.69 1.88 8.18
C TYR A 34 1.68 0.42 8.64
N THR A 35 2.05 0.15 9.89
CA THR A 35 2.04 -1.20 10.46
C THR A 35 0.63 -1.79 10.55
N ALA A 36 -0.38 -0.97 10.88
CA ALA A 36 -1.77 -1.42 10.91
C ALA A 36 -2.29 -1.72 9.50
N LEU A 37 -1.91 -0.90 8.51
CA LEU A 37 -2.24 -1.15 7.10
C LEU A 37 -1.57 -2.42 6.57
N GLU A 38 -0.30 -2.67 6.91
CA GLU A 38 0.38 -3.93 6.57
C GLU A 38 -0.35 -5.15 7.15
N SER A 39 -0.77 -5.09 8.41
CA SER A 39 -1.54 -6.18 9.04
C SER A 39 -2.86 -6.40 8.32
N LEU A 40 -3.62 -5.34 8.03
CA LEU A 40 -4.88 -5.41 7.31
C LEU A 40 -4.71 -6.08 5.94
N VAL A 41 -3.69 -5.67 5.17
CA VAL A 41 -3.40 -6.27 3.87
C VAL A 41 -3.04 -7.73 4.05
N ARG A 42 -2.13 -8.06 4.96
CA ARG A 42 -1.64 -9.43 5.20
C ARG A 42 -2.78 -10.38 5.56
N GLU A 43 -3.71 -9.95 6.40
CA GLU A 43 -4.88 -10.75 6.82
C GLU A 43 -5.84 -11.03 5.65
N SER A 44 -5.81 -10.19 4.62
CA SER A 44 -6.65 -10.35 3.42
C SER A 44 -6.01 -11.26 2.36
N LEU A 45 -4.72 -11.60 2.47
CA LEU A 45 -4.01 -12.32 1.40
C LEU A 45 -4.42 -13.79 1.29
N PRO A 46 -4.47 -14.36 0.06
CA PRO A 46 -4.70 -15.79 -0.12
C PRO A 46 -3.61 -16.64 0.53
N THR A 47 -4.00 -17.73 1.18
CA THR A 47 -3.09 -18.66 1.86
C THR A 47 -3.01 -20.04 1.18
N ASP A 48 -3.99 -20.33 0.33
CA ASP A 48 -4.22 -21.61 -0.33
C ASP A 48 -3.71 -21.66 -1.78
N ARG A 49 -3.45 -20.50 -2.40
CA ARG A 49 -3.09 -20.39 -3.82
C ARG A 49 -1.98 -19.36 -4.10
N PRO A 50 -1.20 -19.55 -5.18
CA PRO A 50 -0.22 -18.57 -5.63
C PRO A 50 -0.85 -17.21 -5.94
N PHE A 51 -0.15 -16.12 -5.63
CA PHE A 51 -0.62 -14.77 -5.95
C PHE A 51 0.53 -13.82 -6.32
N VAL A 52 0.21 -12.80 -7.11
CA VAL A 52 1.07 -11.64 -7.37
C VAL A 52 0.52 -10.47 -6.55
N LEU A 53 1.38 -9.79 -5.80
CA LEU A 53 0.99 -8.59 -5.05
C LEU A 53 1.25 -7.35 -5.90
N LEU A 54 0.24 -6.51 -6.11
CA LEU A 54 0.38 -5.22 -6.81
C LEU A 54 0.26 -4.08 -5.80
N GLY A 55 1.29 -3.24 -5.72
CA GLY A 55 1.29 -2.01 -4.93
C GLY A 55 1.27 -0.78 -5.83
N GLU A 56 0.18 -0.01 -5.76
CA GLU A 56 0.03 1.25 -6.49
C GLU A 56 0.28 2.44 -5.55
N SER A 57 1.02 3.44 -6.03
CA SER A 57 1.31 4.69 -5.34
C SER A 57 1.57 4.56 -3.82
N PHE A 58 0.67 5.03 -2.96
CA PHE A 58 0.79 4.94 -1.50
C PHE A 58 0.94 3.49 -0.99
N SER A 59 0.30 2.52 -1.64
CA SER A 59 0.38 1.10 -1.27
C SER A 59 1.67 0.43 -1.73
N GLY A 60 2.49 1.07 -2.58
CA GLY A 60 3.75 0.47 -3.04
C GLY A 60 4.74 0.16 -1.91
N PRO A 61 5.08 1.10 -1.01
CA PRO A 61 5.92 0.79 0.16
C PRO A 61 5.33 -0.30 1.05
N ILE A 62 4.00 -0.36 1.21
CA ILE A 62 3.32 -1.42 1.96
C ILE A 62 3.55 -2.78 1.29
N ALA A 63 3.35 -2.86 -0.04
CA ALA A 63 3.57 -4.08 -0.80
C ALA A 63 5.03 -4.55 -0.77
N ILE A 64 5.99 -3.62 -0.83
CA ILE A 64 7.43 -3.91 -0.68
C ILE A 64 7.71 -4.49 0.71
N SER A 65 7.26 -3.82 1.77
CA SER A 65 7.47 -4.24 3.15
C SER A 65 6.92 -5.64 3.41
N LEU A 66 5.71 -5.92 2.94
CA LEU A 66 5.10 -7.25 3.02
C LEU A 66 5.87 -8.31 2.24
N SER A 67 6.27 -7.99 1.00
CA SER A 67 7.02 -8.93 0.15
C SER A 67 8.39 -9.27 0.74
N ALA A 68 9.03 -8.31 1.41
CA ALA A 68 10.30 -8.53 2.11
C ALA A 68 10.18 -9.57 3.25
N ARG A 69 8.97 -9.84 3.75
CA ARG A 69 8.69 -10.87 4.75
C ARG A 69 8.53 -12.28 4.17
N GLN A 70 8.78 -12.45 2.87
CA GLN A 70 8.73 -13.75 2.16
C GLN A 70 7.39 -14.46 2.36
N LEU A 71 6.31 -13.80 1.93
CA LEU A 71 4.96 -14.34 2.10
C LEU A 71 4.81 -15.69 1.39
N PRO A 72 4.30 -16.73 2.08
CA PRO A 72 4.02 -18.01 1.45
C PRO A 72 3.07 -17.80 0.26
N ARG A 73 3.31 -18.51 -0.84
CA ARG A 73 2.52 -18.43 -2.10
C ARG A 73 2.65 -17.14 -2.90
N GLN A 74 3.31 -16.09 -2.39
CA GLN A 74 3.61 -14.95 -3.24
C GLN A 74 4.62 -15.35 -4.33
N VAL A 75 4.25 -15.17 -5.60
CA VAL A 75 5.10 -15.49 -6.76
C VAL A 75 5.62 -14.25 -7.48
N GLY A 76 5.14 -13.06 -7.11
CA GLY A 76 5.60 -11.82 -7.72
C GLY A 76 5.17 -10.56 -6.95
N LEU A 77 5.84 -9.47 -7.28
CA LEU A 77 5.53 -8.11 -6.82
C LEU A 77 5.49 -7.19 -8.05
N VAL A 78 4.40 -6.45 -8.22
CA VAL A 78 4.23 -5.41 -9.23
C VAL A 78 4.14 -4.06 -8.52
N LEU A 79 4.94 -3.10 -8.97
CA LEU A 79 4.93 -1.73 -8.45
C LEU A 79 4.44 -0.80 -9.55
N CYS A 80 3.34 -0.09 -9.29
CA CYS A 80 2.72 0.83 -10.24
C CYS A 80 2.73 2.25 -9.67
N SER A 81 3.27 3.22 -10.41
CA SER A 81 3.23 4.65 -10.06
C SER A 81 3.62 4.97 -8.60
N THR A 82 4.62 4.27 -8.08
CA THR A 82 5.04 4.33 -6.67
C THR A 82 6.54 4.55 -6.52
N PHE A 83 6.98 4.84 -5.29
CA PHE A 83 8.38 5.00 -4.93
C PHE A 83 8.84 3.85 -4.03
N ALA A 84 9.82 3.07 -4.49
CA ALA A 84 10.40 2.01 -3.67
C ALA A 84 11.22 2.52 -2.47
N ARG A 85 11.70 3.76 -2.57
CA ARG A 85 12.44 4.49 -1.53
C ARG A 85 12.10 5.97 -1.64
N ASN A 86 12.34 6.74 -0.59
CA ASN A 86 12.12 8.19 -0.60
C ASN A 86 12.79 8.83 -1.84
N PRO A 87 12.01 9.46 -2.76
CA PRO A 87 12.56 10.05 -3.98
C PRO A 87 13.39 11.32 -3.73
N ARG A 88 13.33 11.88 -2.52
CA ARG A 88 14.10 13.05 -2.09
C ARG A 88 14.83 12.75 -0.77
N PRO A 89 15.86 11.89 -0.80
CA PRO A 89 16.54 11.43 0.42
C PRO A 89 17.23 12.56 1.19
N ILE A 90 17.60 13.66 0.51
CA ILE A 90 18.31 14.80 1.09
C ILE A 90 17.51 15.47 2.22
N PHE A 91 16.17 15.49 2.16
CA PHE A 91 15.33 16.07 3.22
C PHE A 91 15.02 15.11 4.36
N SER A 92 15.42 13.83 4.27
CA SER A 92 15.12 12.85 5.33
C SER A 92 15.76 13.20 6.67
N HIS A 93 16.91 13.89 6.64
CA HIS A 93 17.63 14.35 7.84
C HIS A 93 16.91 15.49 8.58
N LEU A 94 16.00 16.22 7.91
CA LEU A 94 15.19 17.26 8.55
C LEU A 94 13.89 16.72 9.16
N SER A 95 13.62 15.41 9.08
CA SER A 95 12.41 14.80 9.63
C SER A 95 12.22 15.05 11.14
N PHE A 96 13.32 15.21 11.90
CA PHE A 96 13.27 15.56 13.32
C PHE A 96 12.57 16.90 13.58
N LEU A 97 12.65 17.87 12.66
CA LEU A 97 12.00 19.18 12.81
C LEU A 97 10.49 19.12 12.62
N LEU A 98 9.97 18.11 11.90
CA LEU A 98 8.52 17.91 11.74
C LEU A 98 7.84 17.52 13.05
N GLY A 99 8.55 16.87 13.99
CA GLY A 99 8.04 16.54 15.33
C GLY A 99 7.91 17.75 16.27
N ALA A 100 8.49 18.90 15.90
CA ALA A 100 8.44 20.14 16.68
C ALA A 100 7.36 21.13 16.18
N LEU A 101 6.70 20.83 15.05
CA LEU A 101 5.53 21.59 14.63
C LEU A 101 4.37 21.21 15.55
N PRO A 102 3.60 22.18 16.08
CA PRO A 102 2.42 21.87 16.86
C PRO A 102 1.49 21.06 15.97
N ALA A 103 1.32 19.77 16.29
CA ALA A 103 0.25 18.97 15.75
C ALA A 103 -1.03 19.72 16.08
N SER A 104 -1.63 20.34 15.07
CA SER A 104 -2.95 20.95 15.22
C SER A 104 -3.91 19.79 15.45
N GLY A 105 -4.09 19.43 16.71
CA GLY A 105 -5.13 18.52 17.14
C GLY A 105 -6.47 19.17 16.83
N CYS A 106 -7.22 18.56 15.92
CA CYS A 106 -8.67 18.75 15.87
C CYS A 106 -9.30 17.60 16.66
N ALA A 107 -10.09 18.00 17.66
CA ALA A 107 -11.10 17.18 18.31
C ALA A 107 -12.20 16.76 17.30
#